data_AF-A0A3D5SP82-F1
#
_entry.id   AF-A0A3D5SP82-F1
#
_cell.length_a   1.000
_cell.length_b   1.000
_cell.length_c   1.000
_cell.angle_alpha   90.00
_cell.angle_beta   90.00
_cell.angle_gamma   90.00
#
_symmetry.space_group_name_H-M   'P 1'
#
loop_
_entity.id
_entity.type
_entity.pdbx_description
1 polymer ?
#
loop_
_entity_poly.entity_id
_entity_poly.type
_entity_poly.pdbx_seq_one_letter_code
_entity_poly.pdbx_strand_id
1 'polypeptide(L)'
;MSSVANVERKIRRVEGFRVRILHLSGADVRGERTGLPQYGYHRAAENDITVETWKATRFRPSYPGFEVDVVDVRGNSVQGNTKLETVRSTYEGRK
;
A
#
# COMPACT_ATOMS: atom_id res chain seq x y z
N MET A 1 -7.40 11.09 13.40
CA MET A 1 -7.91 10.46 12.16
C MET A 1 -7.09 10.93 10.98
N SER A 2 -6.76 10.04 10.04
CA SER A 2 -5.95 10.35 8.84
C SER A 2 -6.80 10.24 7.57
N SER A 3 -6.46 11.04 6.55
CA SER A 3 -6.99 10.87 5.19
C SER A 3 -6.31 9.68 4.49
N VAL A 4 -6.96 9.13 3.46
CA VAL A 4 -6.41 8.09 2.57
C VAL A 4 -5.01 8.48 2.08
N ALA A 5 -4.86 9.70 1.56
CA ALA A 5 -3.57 10.20 1.06
C ALA A 5 -2.47 10.23 2.13
N ASN A 6 -2.82 10.48 3.40
CA ASN A 6 -1.85 10.42 4.49
C ASN A 6 -1.42 8.99 4.81
N VAL A 7 -2.35 8.03 4.74
CA VAL A 7 -2.06 6.60 4.92
C VAL A 7 -1.17 6.10 3.78
N GLU A 8 -1.51 6.37 2.53
CA GLU A 8 -0.70 5.99 1.36
C GLU A 8 0.71 6.58 1.44
N ARG A 9 0.85 7.85 1.81
CA ARG A 9 2.16 8.49 2.01
C ARG A 9 2.95 7.84 3.14
N LYS A 10 2.28 7.47 4.24
CA LYS A 10 2.92 6.78 5.36
C LYS A 10 3.39 5.38 4.97
N ILE A 11 2.55 4.61 4.26
CA ILE A 11 2.91 3.29 3.73
C ILE A 11 4.12 3.44 2.81
N ARG A 12 4.12 4.40 1.88
CA ARG A 12 5.28 4.65 1.01
C ARG A 12 6.56 4.90 1.78
N ARG A 13 6.50 5.71 2.84
CA ARG A 13 7.68 6.02 3.66
C ARG A 13 8.20 4.81 4.41
N VAL A 14 7.32 3.91 4.87
CA VAL A 14 7.69 2.73 5.65
C VAL A 14 8.11 1.58 4.75
N GLU A 15 7.37 1.32 3.68
CA GLU A 15 7.51 0.14 2.83
C GLU A 15 8.39 0.36 1.59
N GLY A 16 8.65 1.61 1.21
CA GLY A 16 9.50 1.94 0.05
C GLY A 16 8.80 1.86 -1.30
N PHE A 17 7.50 1.56 -1.35
CA PHE A 17 6.69 1.51 -2.58
C PHE A 17 5.37 2.26 -2.41
N ARG A 18 4.76 2.70 -3.52
CA ARG A 18 3.46 3.37 -3.49
C ARG A 18 2.33 2.35 -3.47
N VAL A 19 1.20 2.78 -2.90
CA VAL A 19 -0.04 2.01 -2.90
C VAL A 19 -1.21 2.89 -3.30
N ARG A 20 -2.29 2.26 -3.76
CA ARG A 20 -3.58 2.87 -4.05
C ARG A 20 -4.65 2.14 -3.26
N ILE A 21 -5.29 2.83 -2.32
CA ILE A 21 -6.36 2.23 -1.52
C ILE A 21 -7.67 2.29 -2.32
N LEU A 22 -8.33 1.15 -2.47
CA LEU A 22 -9.58 0.95 -3.22
C LEU A 22 -10.73 0.62 -2.24
N HIS A 23 -11.97 0.95 -2.59
CA HIS A 23 -13.14 0.63 -1.78
C HIS A 23 -13.87 -0.59 -2.34
N LEU A 24 -14.27 -1.54 -1.48
CA LEU A 24 -14.97 -2.76 -1.89
C LEU A 24 -16.41 -2.51 -2.37
N SER A 25 -17.03 -1.38 -2.03
CA SER A 25 -18.46 -1.15 -2.27
C SER A 25 -18.82 -0.33 -3.52
N GLY A 26 -17.88 0.01 -4.40
CA GLY A 26 -18.16 0.79 -5.62
C GLY A 26 -18.68 2.22 -5.40
N ALA A 27 -18.65 2.74 -4.16
CA ALA A 27 -18.91 4.15 -3.88
C ALA A 27 -17.63 4.97 -4.10
N ASP A 28 -17.77 6.05 -4.89
CA ASP A 28 -16.71 6.91 -5.40
C ASP A 28 -15.75 7.37 -4.28
N VAL A 29 -14.49 6.96 -4.34
CA VAL A 29 -13.45 7.30 -3.34
C VAL A 29 -12.88 8.69 -3.65
N ARG A 30 -13.74 9.70 -3.74
CA ARG A 30 -13.31 11.10 -3.90
C ARG A 30 -12.87 11.67 -2.56
N GLY A 31 -11.56 11.62 -2.31
CA GLY A 31 -10.76 12.67 -1.66
C GLY A 31 -10.97 13.05 -0.18
N GLU A 32 -12.17 12.87 0.39
CA GLU A 32 -12.57 13.59 1.61
C GLU A 32 -13.02 12.72 2.80
N ARG A 33 -12.82 11.40 2.77
CA ARG A 33 -13.08 10.56 3.96
C ARG A 33 -11.89 10.51 4.90
N THR A 34 -11.93 11.38 5.90
CA THR A 34 -11.21 11.26 7.16
C THR A 34 -11.76 10.05 7.93
N GLY A 35 -10.89 9.28 8.60
CA GLY A 35 -11.34 8.18 9.47
C GLY A 35 -10.57 6.85 9.33
N LEU A 36 -9.62 6.74 8.39
CA LEU A 36 -8.76 5.57 8.32
C LEU A 36 -7.77 5.55 9.51
N PRO A 37 -7.54 4.39 10.14
CA PRO A 37 -6.49 4.24 11.13
C PRO A 37 -5.13 4.53 10.49
N GLN A 38 -4.19 5.03 11.28
CA GLN A 38 -2.85 5.29 10.79
C GLN A 38 -2.11 3.97 10.56
N TYR A 39 -1.24 3.92 9.56
CA TYR A 39 -0.39 2.75 9.33
C TYR A 39 0.57 2.55 10.51
N GLY A 40 0.32 1.51 11.30
CA GLY A 40 0.98 1.26 12.60
C GLY A 40 2.39 0.66 12.51
N TYR A 41 2.82 0.23 11.33
CA TYR A 41 4.15 -0.34 11.15
C TYR A 41 5.22 0.75 11.07
N HIS A 42 6.31 0.58 11.81
CA HIS A 42 7.46 1.48 11.80
C HIS A 42 8.60 1.00 10.90
N ARG A 43 8.64 -0.31 10.62
CA ARG A 43 9.65 -0.96 9.77
C ARG A 43 8.99 -1.55 8.53
N ALA A 44 9.71 -1.51 7.41
CA ALA A 44 9.33 -2.18 6.18
C ALA A 44 9.06 -3.67 6.42
N ALA A 45 8.21 -4.27 5.60
CA ALA A 45 8.06 -5.71 5.53
C ALA A 45 9.31 -6.36 4.93
N GLU A 46 9.53 -7.63 5.22
CA GLU A 46 10.66 -8.39 4.68
C GLU A 46 10.67 -8.37 3.14
N ASN A 47 11.87 -8.37 2.56
CA ASN A 47 12.04 -8.32 1.10
C ASN A 47 11.47 -9.56 0.40
N ASP A 48 11.54 -10.71 1.07
CA ASP A 48 11.26 -12.02 0.48
C ASP A 48 9.77 -12.37 0.41
N ILE A 49 8.90 -11.63 1.11
CA ILE A 49 7.46 -11.85 1.03
C ILE A 49 6.90 -11.26 -0.27
N THR A 50 5.75 -11.80 -0.69
CA THR A 50 5.04 -11.32 -1.87
C THR A 50 4.12 -10.14 -1.54
N VAL A 51 3.70 -9.41 -2.58
CA VAL A 51 2.69 -8.36 -2.50
C VAL A 51 1.42 -8.88 -1.82
N GLU A 52 0.94 -10.08 -2.18
CA GLU A 52 -0.26 -10.67 -1.59
C GLU A 52 -0.07 -11.00 -0.11
N THR A 53 1.08 -11.55 0.27
CA THR A 53 1.39 -11.80 1.69
C THR A 53 1.43 -10.50 2.48
N TRP A 54 1.98 -9.43 1.91
CA TRP A 54 1.94 -8.10 2.53
C TRP A 54 0.50 -7.58 2.70
N LYS A 55 -0.34 -7.72 1.67
CA LYS A 55 -1.76 -7.34 1.76
C LYS A 55 -2.47 -8.11 2.86
N ALA A 56 -2.26 -9.43 2.93
CA ALA A 56 -2.92 -10.31 3.89
C ALA A 56 -2.45 -10.09 5.34
N THR A 57 -1.15 -9.84 5.56
CA THR A 57 -0.57 -9.78 6.91
C THR A 57 -0.53 -8.37 7.51
N ARG A 58 -0.46 -7.33 6.67
CA ARG A 58 -0.32 -5.94 7.13
C ARG A 58 -1.51 -5.07 6.77
N PHE A 59 -1.97 -5.12 5.51
CA PHE A 59 -3.01 -4.19 5.04
C PHE A 59 -4.41 -4.60 5.49
N ARG A 60 -4.92 -5.76 5.07
CA ARG A 60 -6.30 -6.20 5.34
C ARG A 60 -6.65 -6.23 6.84
N PRO A 61 -5.77 -6.66 7.76
CA PRO A 61 -6.05 -6.60 9.20
C PRO A 61 -6.17 -5.17 9.73
N SER A 62 -5.43 -4.23 9.15
CA SER A 62 -5.42 -2.82 9.57
C SER A 62 -6.56 -2.01 8.93
N TYR A 63 -7.05 -2.44 7.78
CA TYR A 63 -8.01 -1.71 6.94
C TYR A 63 -9.16 -2.62 6.48
N PRO A 64 -9.97 -3.16 7.40
CA PRO A 64 -11.11 -4.00 7.03
C PRO A 64 -12.10 -3.23 6.14
N GLY A 65 -12.60 -3.86 5.08
CA GLY A 65 -13.52 -3.23 4.12
C GLY A 65 -12.84 -2.41 3.01
N PHE A 66 -11.51 -2.34 3.01
CA PHE A 66 -10.72 -1.71 1.95
C PHE A 66 -9.90 -2.74 1.19
N GLU A 67 -9.70 -2.47 -0.09
CA GLU A 67 -8.71 -3.14 -0.92
C GLU A 67 -7.52 -2.23 -1.17
N VAL A 68 -6.43 -2.81 -1.66
CA VAL A 68 -5.23 -2.04 -1.99
C VAL A 68 -4.54 -2.61 -3.21
N ASP A 69 -4.07 -1.72 -4.05
CA ASP A 69 -3.11 -2.02 -5.10
C ASP A 69 -1.73 -1.51 -4.71
N VAL A 70 -0.73 -2.39 -4.82
CA VAL A 70 0.68 -2.00 -4.77
C VAL A 70 1.07 -1.58 -6.18
N VAL A 71 1.69 -0.41 -6.34
CA VAL A 71 2.05 0.11 -7.66
C VAL A 71 3.56 0.31 -7.81
N ASP A 72 4.05 0.04 -9.03
CA ASP A 72 5.45 0.27 -9.41
C ASP A 72 5.75 1.78 -9.58
N VAL A 73 7.02 2.11 -9.86
CA VAL A 73 7.46 3.50 -10.09
C VAL A 73 6.74 4.22 -11.25
N ARG A 74 6.19 3.45 -12.19
CA ARG A 74 5.44 3.93 -13.36
C ARG A 74 3.95 4.10 -13.05
N GLY A 75 3.49 3.59 -11.91
CA GLY A 75 2.11 3.68 -11.44
C GLY A 75 1.24 2.48 -11.82
N ASN A 76 1.83 1.39 -12.33
CA ASN A 76 1.10 0.18 -12.68
C ASN A 76 0.88 -0.71 -11.47
N SER A 77 -0.29 -1.34 -11.36
CA SER A 77 -0.57 -2.32 -10.30
C SER A 77 0.30 -3.56 -10.49
N VAL A 78 0.93 -3.99 -9.39
CA VAL A 78 1.82 -5.15 -9.34
C VAL A 78 1.02 -6.41 -8.97
N GLN A 79 1.35 -7.53 -9.61
CA GLN A 79 0.73 -8.83 -9.33
C GLN A 79 1.04 -9.32 -7.91
N GLY A 80 0.08 -10.03 -7.30
CA GLY A 80 0.18 -10.50 -5.93
C GLY A 80 1.35 -11.46 -5.63
N ASN A 81 1.80 -12.22 -6.63
CA ASN A 81 2.94 -13.15 -6.51
C ASN A 81 4.31 -12.47 -6.62
N THR A 82 4.37 -11.17 -6.93
CA THR A 82 5.63 -10.44 -7.04
C THR A 82 6.23 -10.19 -5.66
N LYS A 83 7.54 -10.40 -5.49
CA LYS A 83 8.26 -10.11 -4.25
C LYS A 83 8.34 -8.61 -3.97
N LEU A 84 8.31 -8.22 -2.69
CA LEU A 84 8.44 -6.82 -2.31
C LEU A 84 9.80 -6.23 -2.71
N GLU A 85 10.87 -7.03 -2.68
CA GLU A 85 12.18 -6.65 -3.21
C GLU A 85 12.09 -6.14 -4.65
N THR A 86 11.41 -6.89 -5.52
CA THR A 86 11.22 -6.53 -6.93
C THR A 86 10.42 -5.24 -7.08
N VAL A 87 9.43 -4.99 -6.22
CA VAL A 87 8.68 -3.73 -6.26
C VAL A 87 9.56 -2.56 -5.83
N ARG A 88 10.32 -2.72 -4.75
CA ARG A 88 11.21 -1.67 -4.20
C ARG A 88 12.32 -1.30 -5.18
N SER A 89 12.92 -2.29 -5.84
CA SER A 89 13.98 -2.05 -6.82
C SER A 89 13.50 -1.17 -8.00
N THR A 90 12.20 -1.18 -8.34
CA THR A 90 11.66 -0.26 -9.34
C THR A 90 11.80 1.22 -8.95
N TYR A 91 11.90 1.53 -7.65
CA TYR A 91 12.02 2.89 -7.12
C TYR A 91 13.47 3.33 -6.89
N GLU A 92 14.42 2.41 -6.79
CA GLU A 92 15.83 2.72 -6.53
C GLU A 92 16.55 3.34 -7.74
N GLY A 93 16.07 3.10 -8.96
CA GLY A 93 16.60 3.66 -10.20
C GLY A 93 16.31 5.16 -10.42
N ARG A 94 15.55 5.82 -9.52
CA ARG A 94 15.36 7.27 -9.52
C ARG A 94 16.23 7.89 -8.42
N LYS A 95 17.47 8.24 -8.78
CA LYS A 95 18.23 9.27 -8.05
C LYS A 95 17.95 10.63 -8.67
#